data_AF-A0A6B3H8L1-F1
#
_entry.id   AF-A0A6B3H8L1-F1
#
_cell.length_a   1.000
_cell.length_b   1.000
_cell.length_c   1.000
_cell.angle_alpha   90.00
_cell.angle_beta   90.00
_cell.angle_gamma   90.00
#
_symmetry.space_group_name_H-M   'P 1'
#
loop_
_entity.id
_entity.type
_entity.pdbx_description
1 polymer ?
#
loop_
_entity_poly.entity_id
_entity_poly.type
_entity_poly.pdbx_seq_one_letter_code
_entity_poly.pdbx_strand_id
1 'polypeptide(L)'
;LEKVPPMYVKQDPQPNAMCIGLDEPIIVVTTGLVELLDEEEMRAVVGHEVGHALSGHSVYRTILLFLTNLAVKVAWIPLGNVAIMAIVTALREWFR
;
A
#
# COMPACT_ATOMS: atom_id res chain seq x y z
N LEU A 1 -7.35 -5.39 17.35
CA LEU A 1 -8.43 -5.22 16.36
C LEU A 1 -9.65 -5.94 16.91
N GLU A 2 -10.85 -5.36 16.82
CA GLU A 2 -12.08 -6.08 17.17
C GLU A 2 -12.42 -7.20 16.17
N LYS A 3 -11.92 -7.09 14.93
CA LYS A 3 -12.06 -8.10 13.87
C LYS A 3 -10.72 -8.40 13.20
N VAL A 4 -10.48 -9.66 12.85
CA VAL A 4 -9.32 -10.05 12.05
C VAL A 4 -9.50 -9.53 10.62
N PRO A 5 -8.52 -8.79 10.04
CA PRO A 5 -8.61 -8.30 8.67
C PRO A 5 -8.69 -9.46 7.67
N PRO A 6 -9.58 -9.38 6.67
CA PRO A 6 -9.56 -10.31 5.55
C PRO A 6 -8.20 -10.30 4.85
N MET A 7 -7.74 -11.48 4.42
CA MET A 7 -6.48 -11.66 3.70
C MET A 7 -6.72 -12.24 2.31
N TYR A 8 -6.01 -11.70 1.32
CA TYR A 8 -6.05 -12.17 -0.06
C TYR A 8 -4.65 -12.33 -0.64
N VAL A 9 -4.54 -13.26 -1.59
CA VAL A 9 -3.31 -13.44 -2.38
C VAL A 9 -3.54 -12.88 -3.78
N LYS A 10 -2.70 -11.94 -4.20
CA LYS A 10 -2.66 -11.42 -5.57
C LYS A 10 -1.64 -12.23 -6.36
N GLN A 11 -2.05 -12.73 -7.53
CA GLN A 11 -1.11 -13.35 -8.47
C GLN A 11 -0.20 -12.26 -9.06
N ASP A 12 1.04 -12.21 -8.57
CA ASP A 12 2.06 -11.25 -8.97
C ASP A 12 3.44 -11.79 -8.55
N PRO A 13 4.39 -11.97 -9.48
CA PRO A 13 5.71 -12.51 -9.16
C PRO A 13 6.58 -11.52 -8.38
N GLN A 14 6.22 -10.23 -8.29
CA GLN A 14 6.98 -9.26 -7.50
C GLN A 14 6.63 -9.37 -6.01
N PRO A 15 7.60 -9.64 -5.11
CA PRO A 15 7.34 -9.74 -3.67
C PRO A 15 6.81 -8.43 -3.08
N ASN A 16 5.60 -8.47 -2.51
CA ASN A 16 4.97 -7.31 -1.89
C ASN A 16 3.84 -7.72 -0.92
N ALA A 17 3.60 -6.88 0.09
CA ALA A 17 2.45 -6.93 0.98
C ALA A 17 1.86 -5.53 1.16
N MET A 18 0.54 -5.46 1.35
CA MET A 18 -0.15 -4.20 1.57
C MET A 18 -1.40 -4.32 2.42
N CYS A 19 -1.52 -3.42 3.38
CA CYS A 19 -2.76 -3.08 4.07
C CYS A 19 -3.46 -1.93 3.34
N ILE A 20 -4.68 -2.17 2.87
CA ILE A 20 -5.50 -1.21 2.12
C ILE A 20 -6.93 -1.18 2.67
N GLY A 21 -7.63 -0.06 2.50
CA GLY A 21 -8.99 0.11 3.03
C GLY A 21 -9.06 1.15 4.15
N LEU A 22 -10.28 1.67 4.37
CA LEU A 22 -10.54 2.78 5.30
C LEU A 22 -11.06 2.25 6.64
N ASP A 23 -12.33 1.86 6.68
CA ASP A 23 -13.03 1.42 7.89
C ASP A 23 -12.85 -0.09 8.15
N GLU A 24 -12.76 -0.87 7.08
CA GLU A 24 -12.50 -2.31 7.12
C GLU A 24 -11.26 -2.63 6.26
N PRO A 25 -10.05 -2.48 6.84
CA PRO A 25 -8.83 -2.76 6.10
C PRO A 25 -8.71 -4.25 5.76
N ILE A 26 -8.13 -4.53 4.60
CA ILE A 26 -7.76 -5.86 4.13
C ILE A 26 -6.24 -5.90 3.92
N ILE A 27 -5.67 -7.09 4.09
CA ILE A 27 -4.26 -7.33 3.82
C ILE A 27 -4.14 -8.15 2.54
N VAL A 28 -3.31 -7.70 1.61
CA VAL A 28 -3.03 -8.37 0.34
C VAL A 28 -1.56 -8.71 0.29
N VAL A 29 -1.24 -9.97 -0.01
CA VAL A 29 0.13 -10.44 -0.26
C VAL A 29 0.25 -10.93 -1.69
N THR A 30 1.42 -10.84 -2.30
CA THR A 30 1.66 -11.36 -3.65
C THR A 30 2.15 -12.80 -3.63
N THR A 31 1.89 -13.55 -4.71
CA THR A 31 2.45 -14.92 -4.87
C THR A 31 3.96 -14.92 -4.77
N GLY A 32 4.65 -13.92 -5.33
CA GLY A 32 6.11 -13.81 -5.23
C GLY A 32 6.62 -13.60 -3.80
N LEU A 33 5.83 -13.01 -2.90
CA LEU A 33 6.20 -12.90 -1.49
C LEU A 33 6.01 -14.21 -0.75
N VAL A 34 4.89 -14.90 -1.02
CA VAL A 34 4.55 -16.20 -0.40
C VAL A 34 5.59 -17.26 -0.76
N GLU A 35 6.11 -17.24 -1.98
CA GLU A 35 7.14 -18.17 -2.43
C GLU A 35 8.55 -17.83 -1.91
N LEU A 36 8.79 -16.57 -1.54
CA LEU A 36 10.12 -16.09 -1.15
C LEU A 36 10.42 -16.27 0.34
N LEU A 37 9.44 -16.02 1.21
CA LEU A 37 9.65 -15.91 2.66
C LEU A 37 9.33 -17.22 3.39
N ASP A 38 10.05 -17.47 4.48
CA ASP A 38 9.69 -18.52 5.44
C ASP A 38 8.55 -18.08 6.40
N GLU A 39 8.15 -18.97 7.32
CA GLU A 39 7.04 -18.70 8.23
C GLU A 39 7.35 -17.55 9.22
N GLU A 40 8.59 -17.44 9.70
CA GLU A 40 8.97 -16.43 10.68
C GLU A 40 9.02 -15.05 10.01
N GLU A 41 9.62 -14.98 8.82
CA GLU A 41 9.66 -13.78 8.00
C GLU A 41 8.26 -13.33 7.57
N MET A 42 7.41 -14.26 7.13
CA MET A 42 6.02 -13.97 6.78
C MET A 42 5.25 -13.43 7.99
N ARG A 43 5.47 -13.99 9.18
CA ARG A 43 4.85 -13.51 10.42
C ARG A 43 5.27 -12.08 10.74
N ALA A 44 6.54 -11.73 10.53
CA ALA A 44 7.01 -10.36 10.69
C ALA A 44 6.33 -9.40 9.70
N VAL A 45 6.21 -9.78 8.43
CA VAL A 45 5.53 -8.96 7.40
C VAL A 45 4.04 -8.79 7.69
N VAL A 46 3.34 -9.87 8.03
CA VAL A 46 1.92 -9.79 8.40
C VAL A 46 1.74 -8.95 9.66
N GLY A 47 2.62 -9.09 10.65
CA GLY A 47 2.63 -8.25 11.84
C GLY A 47 2.78 -6.76 11.53
N HIS A 48 3.68 -6.41 10.60
CA HIS A 48 3.86 -5.05 10.12
C HIS A 48 2.59 -4.48 9.47
N GLU A 49 1.94 -5.24 8.58
CA GLU A 49 0.71 -4.79 7.89
C GLU A 49 -0.51 -4.73 8.82
N VAL A 50 -0.59 -5.62 9.82
CA VAL A 50 -1.57 -5.52 10.91
C VAL A 50 -1.33 -4.25 11.74
N GLY A 51 -0.06 -3.85 11.92
CA GLY A 51 0.30 -2.56 12.51
C GLY A 51 -0.33 -1.37 11.77
N HIS A 52 -0.25 -1.36 10.44
CA HIS A 52 -0.91 -0.33 9.61
C HIS A 52 -2.44 -0.36 9.71
N ALA A 53 -3.03 -1.55 9.82
CA ALA A 53 -4.48 -1.69 10.02
C ALA A 53 -4.92 -1.12 11.39
N LEU A 54 -4.11 -1.34 12.43
CA LEU A 54 -4.37 -0.86 13.79
C LEU A 54 -4.16 0.65 13.94
N SER A 55 -3.21 1.23 13.22
CA SER A 55 -2.88 2.66 13.33
C SER A 55 -3.81 3.55 12.51
N GLY A 56 -4.71 2.99 11.69
CA GLY A 56 -5.52 3.76 10.74
C GLY A 56 -4.70 4.34 9.58
N HIS A 57 -3.47 3.88 9.36
CA HIS A 57 -2.60 4.38 8.28
C HIS A 57 -2.94 3.81 6.89
N SER A 58 -3.80 2.80 6.81
CA SER A 58 -4.30 2.22 5.55
C SER A 58 -5.01 3.24 4.65
N VAL A 59 -5.59 4.29 5.24
CA VAL A 59 -6.21 5.42 4.53
C VAL A 59 -5.20 6.17 3.67
N TYR A 60 -4.04 6.49 4.22
CA TYR A 60 -3.03 7.30 3.53
C TYR A 60 -2.35 6.53 2.40
N ARG A 61 -2.11 5.22 2.59
CA ARG A 61 -1.60 4.34 1.53
C ARG A 61 -2.58 4.23 0.38
N THR A 62 -3.87 4.14 0.68
CA THR A 62 -4.94 4.11 -0.32
C THR A 62 -4.99 5.43 -1.11
N ILE A 63 -4.96 6.59 -0.43
CA ILE A 63 -4.92 7.91 -1.07
C ILE A 63 -3.67 8.06 -1.95
N LEU A 64 -2.50 7.65 -1.47
CA LEU A 64 -1.25 7.71 -2.24
C LEU A 64 -1.34 6.87 -3.53
N LEU A 65 -1.89 5.65 -3.47
CA LEU A 65 -2.09 4.81 -4.64
C LEU A 65 -3.04 5.47 -5.65
N PHE A 66 -4.15 6.05 -5.19
CA PHE A 66 -5.08 6.77 -6.06
C PHE A 66 -4.43 7.98 -6.71
N LEU A 67 -3.73 8.82 -5.95
CA LEU A 67 -3.08 10.03 -6.44
C LEU A 67 -1.93 9.71 -7.41
N THR A 68 -1.15 8.65 -7.15
CA THR A 68 -0.07 8.21 -8.05
C THR A 68 -0.63 7.67 -9.36
N ASN A 69 -1.72 6.88 -9.32
CA ASN A 69 -2.38 6.40 -10.53
C ASN A 69 -3.01 7.53 -11.35
N LEU A 70 -3.62 8.51 -10.68
CA LEU A 70 -4.15 9.71 -11.34
C LEU A 70 -3.03 10.51 -12.01
N ALA A 71 -1.93 10.70 -11.29
CA ALA A 71 -0.75 11.39 -11.78
C ALA A 71 -0.21 10.81 -13.09
N VAL A 72 0.00 9.49 -13.15
CA VAL A 72 0.47 8.81 -14.37
C VAL A 72 -0.50 9.02 -15.54
N LYS A 73 -1.81 9.03 -15.29
CA LYS A 73 -2.83 9.21 -16.32
C LYS A 73 -2.91 10.63 -16.89
N VAL A 74 -2.49 11.65 -16.14
CA VAL A 74 -2.55 13.07 -16.55
C VAL A 74 -1.18 13.67 -16.88
N ALA A 75 -0.11 12.85 -16.80
CA ALA A 75 1.27 13.25 -17.09
C ALA A 75 1.50 13.76 -18.52
N TRP A 76 0.57 13.49 -19.45
CA TRP A 76 0.59 14.00 -20.83
C TRP A 76 0.14 15.46 -20.96
N ILE A 77 -0.43 16.05 -19.91
CA ILE A 77 -0.88 17.46 -19.90
C ILE A 77 0.33 18.37 -19.62
N PRO A 78 0.60 19.39 -20.47
CA PRO A 78 1.66 20.37 -20.21
C PRO A 78 1.47 21.03 -18.84
N LEU A 79 2.53 21.08 -18.03
CA LEU A 79 2.57 21.52 -16.61
C LEU A 79 1.90 20.58 -15.59
N GLY A 80 1.24 19.49 -16.00
CA GLY A 80 0.66 18.50 -15.08
C GLY A 80 1.70 17.82 -14.17
N ASN A 81 2.92 17.61 -14.70
CA ASN A 81 4.02 16.97 -13.96
C ASN A 81 4.50 17.79 -12.75
N VAL A 82 4.39 19.12 -12.76
CA VAL A 82 4.85 19.96 -11.64
C VAL A 82 3.87 19.86 -10.46
N ALA A 83 2.57 19.93 -10.73
CA ALA A 83 1.53 19.76 -9.72
C ALA A 83 1.57 18.35 -9.09
N ILE A 84 1.77 17.33 -9.92
CA ILE A 84 1.98 15.94 -9.47
C ILE A 84 3.23 15.84 -8.60
N MET A 85 4.37 16.37 -9.05
CA MET A 85 5.62 16.32 -8.30
C MET A 85 5.50 16.98 -6.93
N ALA A 86 4.76 18.09 -6.82
CA ALA A 86 4.50 18.75 -5.55
C ALA A 86 3.67 17.85 -4.62
N ILE A 87 2.58 17.25 -5.12
CA ILE A 87 1.73 16.33 -4.35
C ILE A 87 2.52 15.08 -3.93
N VAL A 88 3.23 14.44 -4.86
CA VAL A 88 4.02 13.22 -4.60
C VAL A 88 5.15 13.51 -3.63
N THR A 89 5.83 14.65 -3.74
CA THR A 89 6.90 15.05 -2.80
C THR A 89 6.34 15.30 -1.40
N ALA A 90 5.25 16.06 -1.28
CA ALA A 90 4.60 16.31 0.01
C ALA A 90 4.13 15.01 0.67
N LEU A 91 3.55 14.09 -0.11
CA LEU A 91 3.13 12.78 0.39
C LEU A 91 4.33 11.92 0.79
N ARG A 92 5.42 11.91 0.02
CA ARG A 92 6.65 11.18 0.35
C ARG A 92 7.32 11.69 1.62
N GLU A 93 7.28 13.00 1.85
CA GLU A 93 7.86 13.62 3.05
C GLU A 93 7.02 13.33 4.29
N TRP A 94 5.70 13.32 4.16
CA TRP A 94 4.77 12.89 5.21
C TRP A 94 4.88 11.39 5.53
N PHE A 95 5.30 10.56 4.57
CA PHE A 95 5.46 9.10 4.72
C PHE A 95 6.79 8.67 5.39
N ARG A 96 7.70 9.61 5.71
CA ARG A 96 8.91 9.33 6.49
C ARG A 96 8.59 9.21 7.97
#